data_AF-A0A821MC84-F1
#
_entry.id   AF-A0A821MC84-F1
#
_cell.length_a   1.000
_cell.length_b   1.000
_cell.length_c   1.000
_cell.angle_alpha   90.00
_cell.angle_beta   90.00
_cell.angle_gamma   90.00
#
_symmetry.space_group_name_H-M   'P 1'
#
loop_
_entity.id
_entity.type
_entity.pdbx_description
1 polymer ?
#
loop_
_entity_poly.entity_id
_entity_poly.type
_entity_poly.pdbx_seq_one_letter_code
_entity_poly.pdbx_strand_id
1 'polypeptide(L)'
;MQPNKMNIYEDYIFDCFSELVMRLSEETFRPLFYTIYEWAVYNEPPSEYTLTFYRLTFILSKKLKGLFTLFAGHIIQHASSILNQLNSSKTEEISNEFKINFRKKYAEENKIELINGILGTISNLCLFDSVGFINDERFQSLMIPIVDQL
;
A
#
# COMPACT_ATOMS: atom_id res chain seq x y z
N MET A 1 4.56 17.70 15.27
CA MET A 1 5.05 17.46 13.89
C MET A 1 4.17 18.27 12.98
N GLN A 2 4.68 19.30 12.28
CA GLN A 2 3.84 20.04 11.34
C GLN A 2 3.56 19.13 10.14
N PRO A 3 2.30 18.96 9.71
CA PRO A 3 2.01 18.22 8.49
C PRO A 3 2.77 18.90 7.34
N ASN A 4 3.59 18.12 6.65
CA ASN A 4 4.31 18.58 5.47
C ASN A 4 3.27 19.16 4.50
N LYS A 5 3.43 20.40 4.03
CA LYS A 5 2.38 21.11 3.25
C LYS A 5 1.89 20.30 2.05
N MET A 6 2.75 19.45 1.49
CA MET A 6 2.45 18.49 0.43
C MET A 6 1.35 17.49 0.83
N ASN A 7 1.39 16.95 2.06
CA ASN A 7 0.42 15.96 2.55
C ASN A 7 -1.00 16.55 2.62
N ILE A 8 -1.14 17.83 2.96
CA ILE A 8 -2.46 18.47 3.06
C ILE A 8 -3.16 18.52 1.69
N TYR A 9 -2.45 18.87 0.62
CA TYR A 9 -3.03 18.89 -0.73
C TYR A 9 -3.34 17.49 -1.23
N GLU A 10 -2.46 16.54 -0.91
CA GLU A 10 -2.66 15.13 -1.25
C GLU A 10 -3.91 14.57 -0.56
N ASP A 11 -4.15 14.91 0.71
CA ASP A 11 -5.35 14.51 1.45
C ASP A 11 -6.64 15.01 0.77
N TYR A 12 -6.67 16.28 0.31
CA TYR A 12 -7.81 16.81 -0.45
C TYR A 12 -8.02 16.08 -1.78
N ILE A 13 -6.94 15.70 -2.47
CA ILE A 13 -7.01 14.93 -3.71
C ILE A 13 -7.57 13.54 -3.42
N PHE A 14 -7.11 12.88 -2.36
CA PHE A 14 -7.59 11.57 -1.98
C PHE A 14 -9.06 11.58 -1.57
N ASP A 15 -9.50 12.59 -0.82
CA ASP A 15 -10.90 12.76 -0.48
C ASP A 15 -11.75 12.90 -1.75
N CYS A 16 -11.38 13.82 -2.65
CA CYS A 16 -12.07 14.03 -3.92
C CYS A 16 -12.10 12.74 -4.79
N PHE A 17 -10.95 12.08 -4.92
CA PHE A 17 -10.83 10.83 -5.67
C PHE A 17 -11.67 9.72 -5.04
N SER A 18 -11.72 9.61 -3.72
CA SER A 18 -12.54 8.62 -3.03
C SER A 18 -14.04 8.84 -3.29
N GLU A 19 -14.49 10.09 -3.32
CA GLU A 19 -15.87 10.43 -3.67
C GLU A 19 -16.18 10.17 -5.15
N LEU A 20 -15.22 10.37 -6.05
CA LEU A 20 -15.34 9.97 -7.46
C LEU A 20 -15.50 8.45 -7.58
N VAL A 21 -14.65 7.68 -6.91
CA VAL A 21 -14.67 6.21 -6.96
C VAL A 21 -16.01 5.66 -6.50
N MET A 22 -16.63 6.25 -5.48
CA MET A 22 -17.98 5.87 -5.02
C MET A 22 -19.08 6.07 -6.08
N ARG A 23 -18.81 6.83 -7.16
CA ARG A 23 -19.76 7.09 -8.27
C ARG A 23 -19.43 6.28 -9.53
N LEU A 24 -18.30 5.60 -9.58
CA LEU A 24 -17.91 4.79 -10.73
C LEU A 24 -18.52 3.39 -10.65
N SER A 25 -18.85 2.80 -11.80
CA SER A 25 -19.12 1.37 -11.86
C SER A 25 -17.83 0.57 -11.67
N GLU A 26 -17.96 -0.70 -11.26
CA GLU A 26 -16.83 -1.63 -11.17
C GLU A 26 -16.05 -1.71 -12.50
N GLU A 27 -16.77 -1.75 -13.62
CA GLU A 27 -16.21 -1.84 -14.97
C GLU A 27 -15.32 -0.63 -15.31
N THR A 28 -15.68 0.56 -14.83
CA THR A 28 -14.87 1.77 -15.04
C THR A 28 -13.75 1.90 -14.01
N PHE A 29 -14.02 1.55 -12.76
CA PHE A 29 -13.06 1.70 -11.67
C PHE A 29 -11.91 0.69 -11.76
N ARG A 30 -12.18 -0.56 -12.15
CA ARG A 30 -11.15 -1.62 -12.24
C ARG A 30 -9.95 -1.22 -13.12
N PRO A 31 -10.11 -0.83 -14.39
CA PRO A 31 -8.97 -0.44 -15.22
C PRO A 31 -8.26 0.81 -14.68
N LEU A 32 -9.00 1.80 -14.16
CA LEU A 32 -8.41 2.99 -13.54
C LEU A 32 -7.53 2.62 -12.33
N PHE A 33 -8.02 1.75 -11.46
CA PHE A 33 -7.27 1.28 -10.30
C PHE A 33 -5.99 0.57 -10.72
N TYR A 34 -6.06 -0.29 -11.73
CA TYR A 34 -4.87 -0.98 -12.23
C TYR A 34 -3.86 -0.03 -12.86
N THR A 35 -4.28 1.00 -13.61
CA THR A 35 -3.35 2.03 -14.11
C THR A 35 -2.64 2.75 -12.96
N ILE A 36 -3.34 3.07 -11.88
CA ILE A 36 -2.73 3.70 -10.68
C ILE A 36 -1.76 2.72 -10.00
N TYR A 37 -2.12 1.45 -9.88
CA TYR A 37 -1.25 0.41 -9.33
C TYR A 37 0.03 0.27 -10.17
N GLU A 38 -0.09 0.19 -11.49
CA GLU A 38 1.07 0.08 -12.39
C GLU A 38 2.02 1.27 -12.25
N TRP A 39 1.45 2.48 -12.17
CA TRP A 39 2.20 3.71 -11.94
C TRP A 39 3.00 3.70 -10.62
N ALA A 40 2.45 3.09 -9.57
CA ALA A 40 3.03 3.10 -8.23
C ALA A 40 3.97 1.92 -7.94
N VAL A 41 3.93 0.86 -8.75
CA VAL A 41 4.60 -0.42 -8.47
C VAL A 41 5.61 -0.83 -9.54
N TYR A 42 5.33 -0.61 -10.83
CA TYR A 42 6.21 -1.07 -11.91
C TYR A 42 7.27 -0.04 -12.29
N ASN A 43 8.36 -0.51 -12.90
CA ASN A 43 9.47 0.30 -13.42
C ASN A 43 10.27 1.06 -12.35
N GLU A 44 10.46 0.44 -11.17
CA GLU A 44 11.21 1.02 -10.04
C GLU A 44 10.84 2.49 -9.77
N PRO A 45 9.55 2.79 -9.53
CA PRO A 45 9.11 4.16 -9.44
C PRO A 45 9.74 4.85 -8.21
N PRO A 46 9.76 6.19 -8.19
CA PRO A 46 10.13 6.95 -7.00
C PRO A 46 9.37 6.43 -5.77
N SER A 47 10.04 6.39 -4.62
CA SER A 47 9.49 5.93 -3.33
C SER A 47 8.19 6.63 -2.96
N GLU A 48 8.12 7.91 -3.29
CA GLU A 48 6.95 8.75 -3.03
C GLU A 48 5.70 8.18 -3.69
N TYR A 49 5.81 7.53 -4.84
CA TYR A 49 4.65 7.02 -5.57
C TYR A 49 4.06 5.80 -4.86
N THR A 50 4.91 4.91 -4.36
CA THR A 50 4.49 3.78 -3.54
C THR A 50 3.86 4.25 -2.23
N LEU A 51 4.42 5.28 -1.59
CA LEU A 51 3.83 5.90 -0.40
C LEU A 51 2.45 6.49 -0.70
N THR A 52 2.34 7.37 -1.69
CA THR A 52 1.07 7.94 -2.19
C THR A 52 0.04 6.86 -2.46
N PHE A 53 0.43 5.78 -3.12
CA PHE A 53 -0.45 4.65 -3.40
C PHE A 53 -0.98 3.96 -2.14
N TYR A 54 -0.13 3.72 -1.14
CA TYR A 54 -0.56 3.11 0.11
C TYR A 54 -1.39 4.05 1.00
N ARG A 55 -1.18 5.36 0.93
CA ARG A 55 -2.08 6.34 1.55
C ARG A 55 -3.47 6.31 0.88
N LEU A 56 -3.51 6.29 -0.45
CA LEU A 56 -4.75 6.22 -1.21
C LEU A 56 -5.52 4.91 -0.95
N THR A 57 -4.86 3.76 -1.03
CA THR A 57 -5.50 2.45 -0.80
C THR A 57 -6.01 2.29 0.63
N PHE A 58 -5.36 2.91 1.61
CA PHE A 58 -5.89 2.97 2.97
C PHE A 58 -7.22 3.72 3.05
N ILE A 59 -7.34 4.85 2.36
CA ILE A 59 -8.59 5.64 2.30
C ILE A 59 -9.67 4.88 1.52
N LEU A 60 -9.34 4.34 0.34
CA LEU A 60 -10.27 3.59 -0.50
C LEU A 60 -10.79 2.34 0.20
N SER A 61 -9.94 1.59 0.92
CA SER A 61 -10.36 0.40 1.67
C SER A 61 -11.37 0.72 2.77
N LYS A 62 -11.32 1.92 3.38
CA LYS A 62 -12.36 2.37 4.33
C LYS A 62 -13.67 2.76 3.65
N LYS A 63 -13.57 3.43 2.50
CA LYS A 63 -14.74 3.97 1.77
C LYS A 63 -15.53 2.87 1.06
N LEU A 64 -14.83 1.99 0.33
CA LEU A 64 -15.42 0.89 -0.43
C LEU A 64 -15.68 -0.36 0.42
N LYS A 65 -14.99 -0.52 1.55
CA LYS A 65 -15.12 -1.67 2.46
C LYS A 65 -14.97 -3.00 1.69
N GLY A 66 -15.93 -3.92 1.81
CA GLY A 66 -15.89 -5.23 1.17
C GLY A 66 -15.72 -5.16 -0.35
N LEU A 67 -16.21 -4.12 -1.03
CA LEU A 67 -16.00 -3.94 -2.48
C LEU A 67 -14.52 -3.76 -2.84
N PHE A 68 -13.73 -3.19 -1.94
CA PHE A 68 -12.29 -2.99 -2.19
C PHE A 68 -11.53 -4.31 -2.33
N THR A 69 -12.02 -5.39 -1.70
CA THR A 69 -11.39 -6.73 -1.78
C THR A 69 -11.30 -7.26 -3.21
N LEU A 70 -12.19 -6.82 -4.10
CA LEU A 70 -12.19 -7.19 -5.53
C LEU A 70 -10.93 -6.74 -6.29
N PHE A 71 -10.17 -5.79 -5.74
CA PHE A 71 -9.00 -5.20 -6.37
C PHE A 71 -7.70 -5.46 -5.58
N ALA A 72 -7.83 -6.04 -4.38
CA ALA A 72 -6.75 -6.11 -3.42
C ALA A 72 -5.75 -7.26 -3.66
N GLY A 73 -6.02 -8.16 -4.61
CA GLY A 73 -5.18 -9.34 -4.86
C GLY A 73 -3.72 -8.99 -5.12
N HIS A 74 -3.46 -8.01 -5.99
CA HIS A 74 -2.10 -7.55 -6.30
C HIS A 74 -1.46 -6.76 -5.14
N ILE A 75 -2.29 -6.10 -4.32
CA ILE A 75 -1.82 -5.33 -3.15
C ILE A 75 -1.16 -6.24 -2.13
N ILE A 76 -1.70 -7.45 -1.90
CA ILE A 76 -1.15 -8.39 -0.90
C ILE A 76 0.28 -8.80 -1.25
N GLN A 77 0.52 -9.20 -2.50
CA GLN A 77 1.84 -9.62 -2.95
C GLN A 77 2.84 -8.47 -2.88
N HIS A 78 2.44 -7.28 -3.36
CA HIS A 78 3.29 -6.10 -3.31
C HIS A 78 3.59 -5.66 -1.87
N ALA A 79 2.60 -5.67 -0.99
CA ALA A 79 2.76 -5.29 0.42
C ALA A 79 3.75 -6.21 1.14
N SER A 80 3.62 -7.53 0.94
CA SER A 80 4.55 -8.52 1.50
C SER A 80 5.99 -8.25 1.05
N SER A 81 6.20 -7.95 -0.23
CA SER A 81 7.52 -7.61 -0.78
C SER A 81 8.10 -6.33 -0.15
N ILE A 82 7.30 -5.25 -0.08
CA ILE A 82 7.74 -3.98 0.49
C ILE A 82 8.05 -4.10 1.99
N LEU A 83 7.20 -4.77 2.77
CA LEU A 83 7.44 -4.96 4.21
C LEU A 83 8.76 -5.73 4.48
N ASN A 84 9.05 -6.77 3.68
CA ASN A 84 10.33 -7.48 3.77
C ASN A 84 11.52 -6.56 3.45
N GLN A 85 11.39 -5.69 2.45
CA GLN A 85 12.45 -4.74 2.06
C GLN A 85 12.65 -3.61 3.08
N LEU A 86 11.60 -3.23 3.80
CA LEU A 86 11.69 -2.20 4.85
C LEU A 86 12.27 -2.76 6.15
N ASN A 87 12.19 -4.07 6.39
CA ASN A 87 12.78 -4.69 7.56
C ASN A 87 14.32 -4.68 7.49
N SER A 88 14.95 -3.99 8.45
CA SER A 88 16.39 -3.79 8.52
C SER A 88 17.18 -5.11 8.63
N SER A 89 16.68 -6.05 9.43
CA SER A 89 17.34 -7.31 9.81
C SER A 89 17.39 -8.31 8.64
N LYS A 90 16.32 -8.39 7.85
CA LYS A 90 16.26 -9.20 6.62
C LYS A 90 17.04 -8.57 5.48
N THR A 91 17.07 -7.25 5.45
CA THR A 91 17.80 -6.52 4.42
C THR A 91 19.31 -6.78 4.54
N GLU A 92 19.85 -7.09 5.72
CA GLU A 92 21.30 -7.32 5.95
C GLU A 92 21.93 -8.49 5.17
N GLU A 93 21.14 -9.41 4.60
CA GLU A 93 21.65 -10.57 3.84
C GLU A 93 21.80 -10.34 2.31
N ILE A 94 21.28 -9.23 1.77
CA ILE A 94 21.24 -8.95 0.30
C ILE A 94 22.42 -8.06 -0.14
N SER A 95 22.84 -8.05 -1.41
CA SER A 95 24.03 -7.32 -1.89
C SER A 95 24.02 -5.79 -1.62
N ASN A 96 25.21 -5.21 -1.37
CA ASN A 96 25.40 -3.85 -0.85
C ASN A 96 24.91 -2.69 -1.77
N GLU A 97 24.83 -2.89 -3.08
CA GLU A 97 24.52 -1.81 -4.04
C GLU A 97 23.01 -1.52 -4.14
N PHE A 98 22.19 -2.57 -4.17
CA PHE A 98 20.73 -2.46 -4.12
C PHE A 98 20.27 -1.90 -2.75
N LYS A 99 20.91 -2.34 -1.66
CA LYS A 99 20.69 -1.83 -0.29
C LYS A 99 20.85 -0.32 -0.13
N ILE A 100 21.91 0.26 -0.70
CA ILE A 100 22.21 1.69 -0.54
C ILE A 100 21.18 2.54 -1.28
N ASN A 101 20.77 2.10 -2.48
CA ASN A 101 19.75 2.80 -3.24
C ASN A 101 18.38 2.71 -2.57
N PHE A 102 18.00 1.56 -1.99
CA PHE A 102 16.73 1.39 -1.27
C PHE A 102 16.68 2.07 0.12
N ARG A 103 17.75 1.99 0.93
CA ARG A 103 17.82 2.70 2.22
C ARG A 103 17.81 4.22 2.06
N LYS A 104 18.36 4.74 0.95
CA LYS A 104 18.25 6.15 0.57
C LYS A 104 16.90 6.50 -0.06
N LYS A 105 16.15 5.50 -0.55
CA LYS A 105 14.89 5.72 -1.28
C LYS A 105 13.84 6.33 -0.37
N TYR A 106 13.74 5.90 0.89
CA TYR A 106 12.74 6.42 1.83
C TYR A 106 13.43 7.11 3.02
N ALA A 107 13.09 8.38 3.27
CA ALA A 107 13.35 9.00 4.57
C ALA A 107 12.65 8.21 5.69
N GLU A 108 13.21 8.18 6.91
CA GLU A 108 12.66 7.39 8.02
C GLU A 108 11.18 7.69 8.31
N GLU A 109 10.78 8.97 8.23
CA GLU A 109 9.39 9.39 8.36
C GLU A 109 8.48 8.78 7.27
N ASN A 110 8.95 8.72 6.04
CA ASN A 110 8.23 8.12 4.91
C ASN A 110 8.14 6.59 5.05
N LYS A 111 9.11 5.94 5.71
CA LYS A 111 9.06 4.48 5.98
C LYS A 111 7.94 4.14 6.96
N ILE A 112 7.87 4.86 8.08
CA ILE A 112 6.82 4.65 9.09
C ILE A 112 5.45 4.93 8.48
N GLU A 113 5.31 6.01 7.70
CA GLU A 113 4.06 6.34 7.02
C GLU A 113 3.66 5.26 6.01
N LEU A 114 4.62 4.74 5.23
CA LEU A 114 4.39 3.65 4.30
C LEU A 114 3.95 2.36 5.01
N ILE A 115 4.62 1.97 6.09
CA ILE A 115 4.24 0.81 6.90
C ILE A 115 2.82 0.99 7.44
N ASN A 116 2.48 2.17 7.98
CA ASN A 116 1.15 2.47 8.47
C ASN A 116 0.08 2.41 7.35
N GLY A 117 0.39 2.91 6.15
CA GLY A 117 -0.50 2.80 4.99
C GLY A 117 -0.73 1.35 4.57
N ILE A 118 0.32 0.53 4.52
CA ILE A 118 0.25 -0.91 4.21
C ILE A 118 -0.58 -1.64 5.27
N LEU A 119 -0.20 -1.54 6.55
CA LEU A 119 -0.85 -2.25 7.64
C LEU A 119 -2.30 -1.79 7.83
N GLY A 120 -2.56 -0.49 7.67
CA GLY A 120 -3.91 0.05 7.71
C GLY A 120 -4.79 -0.51 6.59
N THR A 121 -4.25 -0.63 5.37
CA THR A 121 -4.97 -1.22 4.23
C THR A 121 -5.26 -2.70 4.48
N ILE A 122 -4.26 -3.48 4.91
CA ILE A 122 -4.43 -4.90 5.24
C ILE A 122 -5.44 -5.08 6.37
N SER A 123 -5.38 -4.26 7.43
CA SER A 123 -6.32 -4.30 8.54
C SER A 123 -7.76 -4.08 8.07
N ASN A 124 -8.00 -3.09 7.20
CA ASN A 124 -9.32 -2.87 6.61
C ASN A 124 -9.78 -4.03 5.72
N LEU A 125 -8.86 -4.64 4.96
CA LEU A 125 -9.18 -5.82 4.15
C LEU A 125 -9.64 -6.99 5.02
N CYS A 126 -8.94 -7.26 6.13
CA CYS A 126 -9.37 -8.28 7.09
C CYS A 126 -10.71 -7.92 7.76
N LEU A 127 -10.90 -6.65 8.13
CA LEU A 127 -12.09 -6.19 8.83
C LEU A 127 -13.35 -6.24 7.96
N PHE A 128 -13.22 -5.93 6.66
CA PHE A 128 -14.33 -5.86 5.72
C PHE A 128 -14.43 -7.09 4.81
N ASP A 129 -13.68 -8.15 5.09
CA ASP A 129 -13.73 -9.38 4.32
C ASP A 129 -15.07 -10.08 4.51
N SER A 130 -15.91 -10.04 3.47
CA SER A 130 -17.20 -10.74 3.42
C SER A 130 -17.22 -11.90 2.45
N VAL A 131 -16.13 -12.14 1.71
CA VAL A 131 -16.07 -13.10 0.60
C VAL A 131 -14.96 -14.14 0.75
N GLY A 132 -14.25 -14.15 1.88
CA GLY A 132 -13.09 -15.02 2.10
C GLY A 132 -11.88 -14.57 1.27
N PHE A 133 -11.72 -13.25 1.09
CA PHE A 133 -10.56 -12.68 0.43
C PHE A 133 -9.27 -13.01 1.18
N ILE A 134 -9.24 -12.94 2.52
CA ILE A 134 -8.08 -13.37 3.31
C ILE A 134 -8.17 -14.88 3.54
N ASN A 135 -7.76 -15.64 2.52
CA ASN A 135 -7.64 -17.10 2.57
C ASN A 135 -6.29 -17.54 3.16
N ASP A 136 -6.14 -18.85 3.38
CA ASP A 136 -4.92 -19.43 3.97
C ASP A 136 -3.65 -19.01 3.21
N GLU A 137 -3.66 -19.03 1.88
CA GLU A 137 -2.51 -18.66 1.05
C GLU A 137 -2.08 -17.21 1.28
N ARG A 138 -3.03 -16.26 1.22
CA ARG A 138 -2.77 -14.84 1.43
C ARG A 138 -2.34 -14.56 2.87
N PHE A 139 -2.98 -15.21 3.84
CA PHE A 139 -2.58 -15.11 5.24
C PHE A 139 -1.13 -15.55 5.45
N GLN A 140 -0.74 -16.71 4.92
CA GLN A 140 0.64 -17.21 5.02
C GLN A 140 1.65 -16.26 4.35
N SER A 141 1.28 -15.65 3.21
CA SER A 141 2.15 -14.69 2.53
C SER A 141 2.36 -13.37 3.29
N LEU A 142 1.45 -13.02 4.20
CA LEU A 142 1.46 -11.76 4.96
C LEU A 142 2.01 -11.92 6.37
N MET A 143 1.80 -13.08 7.00
CA MET A 143 2.07 -13.29 8.42
C MET A 143 3.50 -12.87 8.80
N ILE A 144 4.50 -13.47 8.16
CA ILE A 144 5.91 -13.22 8.48
C ILE A 144 6.31 -11.76 8.19
N PRO A 145 6.08 -11.20 6.98
CA PRO A 145 6.42 -9.80 6.71
C PRO A 145 5.81 -8.78 7.69
N ILE A 146 4.61 -9.04 8.21
CA ILE A 146 3.96 -8.19 9.21
C ILE A 146 4.62 -8.36 10.58
N VAL A 147 4.83 -9.61 11.02
CA VAL A 147 5.45 -9.91 12.33
C VAL A 147 6.84 -9.31 12.42
N ASP A 148 7.60 -9.32 11.34
CA ASP A 148 8.94 -8.73 11.29
C ASP A 148 8.94 -7.20 11.43
N GLN A 149 7.80 -6.52 11.46
CA GLN A 149 7.76 -5.07 11.72
C GLN A 149 7.71 -4.72 13.22
N LEU A 150 7.67 -5.72 14.10
CA LEU A 150 7.67 -5.58 15.57
C LEU A 150 9.09 -5.67 16.14
#